data_AF-U1MUU3-F1
#
_entry.id   AF-U1MUU3-F1
#
_cell.length_a   1.000
_cell.length_b   1.000
_cell.length_c   1.000
_cell.angle_alpha   90.00
_cell.angle_beta   90.00
_cell.angle_gamma   90.00
#
_symmetry.space_group_name_H-M   'P 1'
#
loop_
_entity.id
_entity.type
_entity.pdbx_description
1 polymer ?
#
loop_
_entity_poly.entity_id
_entity_poly.type
_entity_poly.pdbx_seq_one_letter_code
_entity_poly.pdbx_strand_id
1 'polypeptide(L)'
;MNKIILSEWERKKYGDYVDKLRKYPDCFEYCVLPNYEDHMETEQTECIQLDDCFAVLMRHAGHYILVALLFDVEWETRQVLEWLDRWDVRCMRQTNETLLISHANDVVEQIKFKDHPLLLIEKGSKTLLLDPEELIDVADVYEQYKKINNTGLAEDVIVESD
;
A
#
# COMPACT_ATOMS: atom_id res chain seq x y z
N MET A 1 -4.81 22.19 -4.69
CA MET A 1 -6.01 21.57 -4.11
C MET A 1 -6.61 20.60 -5.10
N ASN A 2 -6.62 19.30 -4.78
CA ASN A 2 -7.25 18.27 -5.59
C ASN A 2 -8.67 17.96 -5.10
N LYS A 3 -9.66 18.31 -5.91
CA LYS A 3 -11.08 18.13 -5.59
C LYS A 3 -11.63 16.95 -6.38
N ILE A 4 -12.31 16.04 -5.70
CA ILE A 4 -13.05 14.96 -6.34
C ILE A 4 -14.55 15.11 -6.05
N ILE A 5 -15.35 14.94 -7.08
CA ILE A 5 -16.80 14.86 -6.96
C ILE A 5 -17.17 13.39 -6.80
N LEU A 6 -17.77 13.06 -5.67
CA LEU A 6 -18.26 11.72 -5.35
C LEU A 6 -19.76 11.79 -5.04
N SER A 7 -20.52 10.89 -5.66
CA SER A 7 -21.92 10.65 -5.34
C SER A 7 -22.08 10.17 -3.88
N GLU A 8 -23.32 10.23 -3.36
CA GLU A 8 -23.61 9.76 -2.00
C GLU A 8 -23.19 8.29 -1.77
N TRP A 9 -23.42 7.44 -2.78
CA TRP A 9 -23.02 6.03 -2.73
C TRP A 9 -21.49 5.87 -2.70
N GLU A 10 -20.76 6.63 -3.53
CA GLU A 10 -19.29 6.57 -3.57
C GLU A 10 -18.67 7.08 -2.27
N ARG A 11 -19.25 8.11 -1.64
CA ARG A 11 -18.80 8.57 -0.32
C ARG A 11 -18.93 7.49 0.74
N LYS A 12 -20.05 6.77 0.74
CA LYS A 12 -20.26 5.65 1.67
C LYS A 12 -19.29 4.51 1.40
N LYS A 13 -18.92 4.29 0.13
CA LYS A 13 -18.02 3.21 -0.27
C LYS A 13 -16.55 3.54 -0.03
N TYR A 14 -16.13 4.75 -0.34
CA TYR A 14 -14.72 5.18 -0.39
C TYR A 14 -14.31 6.14 0.72
N GLY A 15 -15.22 6.55 1.61
CA GLY A 15 -14.94 7.54 2.67
C GLY A 15 -13.69 7.20 3.48
N ASP A 16 -13.60 5.98 3.98
CA ASP A 16 -12.45 5.51 4.77
C ASP A 16 -11.13 5.53 3.97
N TYR A 17 -11.19 5.35 2.65
CA TYR A 17 -10.01 5.44 1.80
C TYR A 17 -9.57 6.89 1.60
N VAL A 18 -10.53 7.79 1.35
CA VAL A 18 -10.28 9.21 1.15
C VAL A 18 -9.62 9.83 2.37
N ASP A 19 -10.09 9.49 3.58
CA ASP A 19 -9.55 10.02 4.84
C ASP A 19 -8.06 9.69 5.06
N LYS A 20 -7.53 8.71 4.33
CA LYS A 20 -6.12 8.27 4.40
C LYS A 20 -5.34 8.54 3.12
N LEU A 21 -5.98 9.14 2.11
CA LEU A 21 -5.38 9.40 0.81
C LEU A 21 -4.85 10.83 0.75
N ARG A 22 -3.57 10.97 0.46
CA ARG A 22 -2.86 12.23 0.28
C ARG A 22 -2.42 12.36 -1.17
N LYS A 23 -2.48 13.58 -1.71
CA LYS A 23 -1.89 13.89 -3.02
C LYS A 23 -0.62 14.71 -2.85
N TYR A 24 0.46 14.25 -3.46
CA TYR A 24 1.70 14.99 -3.63
C TYR A 24 1.82 15.46 -5.09
N PRO A 25 2.72 16.41 -5.41
CA PRO A 25 2.95 16.85 -6.78
C PRO A 25 3.34 15.72 -7.75
N ASP A 26 3.94 14.65 -7.24
CA ASP A 26 4.55 13.57 -8.01
C ASP A 26 3.91 12.19 -7.77
N CYS A 27 2.96 12.05 -6.85
CA CYS A 27 2.31 10.77 -6.56
C CYS A 27 1.01 10.94 -5.75
N PHE A 28 0.25 9.85 -5.63
CA PHE A 28 -0.71 9.65 -4.55
C PHE A 28 -0.10 8.75 -3.47
N GLU A 29 -0.47 9.00 -2.22
CA GLU A 29 -0.08 8.17 -1.08
C GLU A 29 -1.33 7.76 -0.30
N TYR A 30 -1.52 6.47 -0.11
CA TYR A 30 -2.52 5.92 0.80
C TYR A 30 -1.84 5.47 2.09
N CYS A 31 -2.10 6.16 3.20
CA CYS A 31 -1.52 5.86 4.50
C CYS A 31 -2.22 4.68 5.15
N VAL A 32 -1.62 3.49 5.06
CA VAL A 32 -2.10 2.28 5.75
C VAL A 32 -2.01 2.46 7.27
N LEU A 33 -0.88 3.01 7.73
CA LEU A 33 -0.67 3.44 9.10
C LEU A 33 -0.68 4.98 9.15
N PRO A 34 -1.66 5.62 9.78
CA PRO A 34 -1.69 7.08 9.91
C PRO A 34 -0.48 7.61 10.68
N ASN A 35 0.07 8.74 10.25
CA ASN A 35 1.16 9.46 10.91
C ASN A 35 2.43 8.61 11.13
N TYR A 36 2.70 7.64 10.26
CA TYR A 36 3.91 6.81 10.37
C TYR A 36 5.20 7.63 10.20
N GLU A 37 5.11 8.79 9.53
CA GLU A 37 6.18 9.77 9.37
C GLU A 37 6.79 10.25 10.69
N ASP A 38 6.00 10.30 11.78
CA ASP A 38 6.46 10.69 13.12
C ASP A 38 7.50 9.71 13.68
N HIS A 39 7.59 8.51 13.09
CA HIS A 39 8.53 7.46 13.45
C HIS A 39 9.72 7.35 12.46
N MET A 40 9.72 8.11 11.36
CA MET A 40 10.77 8.04 10.33
C MET A 40 12.11 8.64 10.78
N GLU A 41 12.14 9.53 11.77
CA GLU A 41 13.41 10.07 12.29
C GLU A 41 14.32 8.96 12.85
N THR A 42 13.72 7.88 13.34
CA THR A 42 14.43 6.72 13.89
C THR A 42 14.54 5.55 12.92
N GLU A 43 13.64 5.42 11.95
CA GLU A 43 13.49 4.23 11.11
C GLU A 43 13.49 4.58 9.61
N GLN A 44 14.20 3.78 8.81
CA GLN A 44 14.20 3.94 7.35
C GLN A 44 13.01 3.22 6.72
N THR A 45 12.42 3.84 5.70
CA THR A 45 11.42 3.22 4.84
C THR A 45 12.04 2.64 3.57
N GLU A 46 11.47 1.54 3.09
CA GLU A 46 11.77 0.85 1.83
C GLU A 46 10.52 0.89 0.95
N CYS A 47 10.61 0.94 -0.37
CA CYS A 47 9.48 1.29 -1.26
C CYS A 47 9.22 0.27 -2.38
N ILE A 48 8.86 -0.96 -2.02
CA ILE A 48 8.89 -2.11 -2.94
C ILE A 48 7.82 -1.99 -4.04
N GLN A 49 8.20 -2.08 -5.31
CA GLN A 49 7.24 -2.11 -6.41
C GLN A 49 6.46 -3.42 -6.40
N LEU A 50 5.14 -3.34 -6.54
CA LEU A 50 4.22 -4.45 -6.73
C LEU A 50 3.25 -4.06 -7.84
N ASP A 51 3.39 -4.70 -9.00
CA ASP A 51 2.62 -4.43 -10.22
C ASP A 51 2.54 -2.92 -10.48
N ASP A 52 1.33 -2.35 -10.40
CA ASP A 52 1.06 -0.93 -10.68
C ASP A 52 1.15 0.00 -9.44
N CYS A 53 1.68 -0.47 -8.30
CA CYS A 53 1.83 0.35 -7.09
C CYS A 53 3.18 0.14 -6.39
N PHE A 54 3.48 0.97 -5.39
CA PHE A 54 4.64 0.78 -4.52
C PHE A 54 4.21 0.60 -3.06
N ALA A 55 4.67 -0.48 -2.44
CA ALA A 55 4.50 -0.77 -1.02
C ALA A 55 5.60 -0.09 -0.19
N VAL A 56 5.21 0.86 0.65
CA VAL A 56 6.13 1.52 1.59
C VAL A 56 6.19 0.70 2.87
N LEU A 57 7.36 0.11 3.13
CA LEU A 57 7.64 -0.70 4.30
C LEU A 57 8.51 0.09 5.29
N MET A 58 8.17 0.02 6.57
CA MET A 58 8.98 0.56 7.65
C MET A 58 9.50 -0.58 8.51
N ARG A 59 10.78 -0.50 8.91
CA ARG A 59 11.30 -1.41 9.93
C ARG A 59 10.80 -0.98 11.30
N HIS A 60 10.25 -1.92 12.06
CA HIS A 60 9.83 -1.67 13.43
C HIS A 60 10.10 -2.93 14.27
N ALA A 61 10.77 -2.78 15.41
CA ALA A 61 11.06 -3.89 16.34
C ALA A 61 11.58 -5.18 15.63
N GLY A 62 12.51 -5.02 14.68
CA GLY A 62 13.16 -6.12 13.98
C GLY A 62 12.38 -6.76 12.82
N HIS A 63 11.18 -6.29 12.48
CA HIS A 63 10.39 -6.77 11.34
C HIS A 63 9.96 -5.61 10.43
N TYR A 64 9.53 -5.93 9.20
CA TYR A 64 8.94 -4.94 8.29
C TYR A 64 7.42 -4.90 8.43
N ILE A 65 6.87 -3.70 8.40
CA ILE A 65 5.43 -3.44 8.37
C ILE A 65 5.09 -2.55 7.17
N LEU A 66 3.92 -2.78 6.57
CA LEU A 66 3.38 -1.89 5.53
C LEU A 66 2.83 -0.63 6.18
N VAL A 67 3.30 0.53 5.75
CA VAL A 67 2.88 1.83 6.30
C VAL A 67 2.13 2.70 5.29
N ALA A 68 2.45 2.57 3.99
CA ALA A 68 1.74 3.29 2.94
C ALA A 68 1.79 2.56 1.59
N LEU A 69 0.94 2.99 0.67
CA LEU A 69 0.99 2.65 -0.75
C LEU A 69 1.19 3.92 -1.56
N LEU A 70 2.10 3.89 -2.53
CA LEU A 70 2.28 4.98 -3.49
C LEU A 70 1.77 4.57 -4.87
N PHE A 71 1.13 5.52 -5.53
CA PHE A 71 0.70 5.43 -6.93
C PHE A 71 1.32 6.61 -7.67
N ASP A 72 1.82 6.38 -8.89
CA ASP A 72 2.46 7.44 -9.65
C ASP A 72 1.47 8.57 -10.05
N VAL A 73 2.00 9.64 -10.64
CA VAL A 73 1.24 10.85 -10.99
C VAL A 73 0.25 10.64 -12.15
N GLU A 74 0.38 9.57 -12.93
CA GLU A 74 -0.52 9.30 -14.06
C GLU A 74 -1.90 8.86 -13.60
N TRP A 75 -2.03 8.48 -12.32
CA TRP A 75 -3.29 8.08 -11.72
C TRP A 75 -4.20 9.26 -11.43
N GLU A 76 -5.50 9.04 -11.60
CA GLU A 76 -6.54 9.90 -11.07
C GLU A 76 -7.01 9.40 -9.71
N THR A 77 -7.47 10.30 -8.85
CA THR A 77 -7.98 9.97 -7.51
C THR A 77 -9.04 8.86 -7.55
N ARG A 78 -9.96 8.90 -8.52
CA ARG A 78 -11.00 7.87 -8.67
C ARG A 78 -10.40 6.49 -8.98
N GLN A 79 -9.37 6.42 -9.82
CA GLN A 79 -8.67 5.18 -10.13
C GLN A 79 -7.97 4.61 -8.90
N VAL A 80 -7.35 5.47 -8.08
CA VAL A 80 -6.74 5.04 -6.82
C VAL A 80 -7.79 4.46 -5.86
N LEU A 81 -8.95 5.10 -5.73
CA LEU A 81 -10.04 4.62 -4.87
C LEU A 81 -10.62 3.27 -5.36
N GLU A 82 -10.80 3.13 -6.67
CA GLU A 82 -11.26 1.87 -7.29
C GLU A 82 -10.23 0.75 -7.11
N TRP A 83 -8.94 1.07 -7.22
CA TRP A 83 -7.86 0.13 -6.96
C TRP A 83 -7.84 -0.30 -5.50
N LEU A 84 -7.91 0.66 -4.57
CA LEU A 84 -7.95 0.37 -3.13
C LEU A 84 -9.17 -0.46 -2.74
N ASP A 85 -10.29 -0.35 -3.45
CA ASP A 85 -11.47 -1.18 -3.23
C ASP A 85 -11.29 -2.62 -3.72
N ARG A 86 -10.57 -2.80 -4.83
CA ARG A 86 -10.36 -4.11 -5.46
C ARG A 86 -9.19 -4.89 -4.88
N TRP A 87 -8.11 -4.21 -4.53
CA TRP A 87 -6.83 -4.83 -4.20
C TRP A 87 -6.44 -4.60 -2.75
N ASP A 88 -5.58 -5.48 -2.22
CA ASP A 88 -4.98 -5.37 -0.90
C ASP A 88 -3.49 -5.72 -0.99
N VAL A 89 -2.68 -5.02 -0.20
CA VAL A 89 -1.25 -5.32 -0.09
C VAL A 89 -0.95 -5.77 1.32
N ARG A 90 -0.27 -6.91 1.46
CA ARG A 90 0.01 -7.50 2.77
C ARG A 90 1.50 -7.78 2.92
N CYS A 91 2.10 -7.13 3.91
CA CYS A 91 3.43 -7.47 4.40
C CYS A 91 3.28 -8.40 5.62
N MET A 92 3.71 -9.65 5.45
CA MET A 92 3.63 -10.67 6.49
C MET A 92 4.93 -10.72 7.29
N ARG A 93 4.87 -11.26 8.51
CA ARG A 93 6.08 -11.54 9.27
C ARG A 93 6.89 -12.63 8.57
N GLN A 94 8.21 -12.59 8.75
CA GLN A 94 9.09 -13.67 8.34
C GLN A 94 8.59 -15.01 8.89
N THR A 95 8.45 -15.98 7.99
CA THR A 95 7.99 -17.34 8.32
C THR A 95 8.33 -18.30 7.18
N ASN A 96 8.51 -19.57 7.54
CA ASN A 96 8.61 -20.69 6.61
C ASN A 96 7.37 -21.60 6.68
N GLU A 97 6.41 -21.25 7.54
CA GLU A 97 5.14 -21.98 7.64
C GLU A 97 4.21 -21.56 6.50
N THR A 98 3.46 -22.53 5.96
CA THR A 98 2.42 -22.25 4.96
C THR A 98 1.44 -21.20 5.50
N LEU A 99 1.27 -20.13 4.74
CA LEU A 99 0.38 -19.03 5.07
C LEU A 99 -1.04 -19.30 4.58
N LEU A 100 -2.01 -18.91 5.42
CA LEU A 100 -3.43 -18.87 5.08
C LEU A 100 -3.80 -17.43 4.70
N ILE A 101 -3.97 -17.17 3.42
CA ILE A 101 -4.36 -15.86 2.91
C ILE A 101 -5.88 -15.80 2.81
N SER A 102 -6.52 -15.25 3.85
CA SER A 102 -7.98 -15.08 3.89
C SER A 102 -8.44 -13.83 3.13
N HIS A 103 -9.73 -13.82 2.77
CA HIS A 103 -10.38 -12.70 2.05
C HIS A 103 -9.71 -12.37 0.71
N ALA A 104 -9.22 -13.39 0.01
CA ALA A 104 -8.56 -13.25 -1.27
C ALA A 104 -9.32 -14.06 -2.33
N ASN A 105 -9.54 -13.48 -3.50
CA ASN A 105 -10.00 -14.22 -4.67
C ASN A 105 -8.84 -14.83 -5.45
N ASP A 106 -7.72 -14.11 -5.48
CA ASP A 106 -6.47 -14.46 -6.15
C ASP A 106 -5.24 -13.76 -5.51
N VAL A 107 -4.04 -14.26 -5.79
CA VAL A 107 -2.76 -13.60 -5.48
C VAL A 107 -2.12 -13.19 -6.81
N VAL A 108 -2.09 -11.88 -7.08
CA VAL A 108 -1.58 -11.33 -8.35
C VAL A 108 -0.07 -11.34 -8.38
N GLU A 109 0.53 -10.89 -7.29
CA GLU A 109 1.98 -10.88 -7.13
C GLU A 109 2.36 -11.34 -5.73
N GLN A 110 3.41 -12.15 -5.66
CA GLN A 110 3.92 -12.73 -4.43
C GLN A 110 5.44 -12.75 -4.46
N ILE A 111 6.05 -11.97 -3.57
CA ILE A 111 7.50 -11.86 -3.45
C ILE A 111 7.90 -11.89 -1.97
N LYS A 112 9.21 -11.94 -1.72
CA LYS A 112 9.80 -11.68 -0.41
C LYS A 112 10.64 -10.41 -0.46
N PHE A 113 10.67 -9.68 0.64
CA PHE A 113 11.67 -8.66 0.89
C PHE A 113 12.35 -8.96 2.23
N LYS A 114 13.63 -9.36 2.20
CA LYS A 114 14.39 -9.74 3.40
C LYS A 114 13.62 -10.79 4.23
N ASP A 115 13.24 -11.88 3.57
CA ASP A 115 12.45 -13.00 4.08
C ASP A 115 11.01 -12.68 4.54
N HIS A 116 10.52 -11.45 4.35
CA HIS A 116 9.14 -11.08 4.66
C HIS A 116 8.26 -11.23 3.42
N PRO A 117 7.24 -12.11 3.43
CA PRO A 117 6.30 -12.23 2.32
C PRO A 117 5.55 -10.91 2.10
N LEU A 118 5.56 -10.44 0.87
CA LEU A 118 4.87 -9.25 0.43
C LEU A 118 3.96 -9.62 -0.75
N LEU A 119 2.67 -9.40 -0.58
CA LEU A 119 1.63 -9.92 -1.47
C LEU A 119 0.77 -8.78 -1.99
N LEU A 120 0.46 -8.81 -3.29
CA LEU A 120 -0.64 -8.08 -3.90
C LEU A 120 -1.77 -9.08 -4.19
N ILE A 121 -2.94 -8.85 -3.60
CA ILE A 121 -4.07 -9.79 -3.68
C ILE A 121 -5.33 -9.12 -4.21
N GLU A 122 -6.13 -9.88 -4.96
CA GLU A 122 -7.50 -9.48 -5.28
C GLU A 122 -8.39 -9.74 -4.07
N LYS A 123 -9.04 -8.70 -3.54
CA LYS A 123 -9.97 -8.84 -2.42
C LYS A 123 -11.12 -9.77 -2.80
N GLY A 124 -11.50 -10.64 -1.88
CA GLY A 124 -12.47 -11.69 -2.14
C GLY A 124 -12.97 -12.40 -0.90
N SER A 125 -13.54 -13.59 -1.10
CA SER A 125 -14.13 -14.38 -0.02
C SER A 125 -13.45 -15.74 0.19
N LYS A 126 -12.43 -16.09 -0.59
CA LYS A 126 -11.75 -17.38 -0.46
C LYS A 126 -10.60 -17.28 0.53
N THR A 127 -10.06 -18.45 0.85
CA THR A 127 -8.79 -18.62 1.57
C THR A 127 -7.85 -19.36 0.65
N LEU A 128 -6.67 -18.78 0.43
CA LEU A 128 -5.61 -19.33 -0.40
C LEU A 128 -4.46 -19.82 0.49
N LEU A 129 -3.75 -20.85 0.02
CA LEU A 129 -2.54 -21.36 0.65
C LEU A 129 -1.33 -20.83 -0.09
N LEU A 130 -0.36 -20.33 0.66
CA LEU A 130 0.89 -19.84 0.10
C LEU A 130 2.06 -20.46 0.86
N ASP A 131 2.99 -21.10 0.15
CA ASP A 131 4.24 -21.55 0.73
C ASP A 131 5.28 -20.42 0.62
N PRO A 132 5.72 -19.81 1.73
CA PRO A 132 6.73 -18.76 1.69
C PRO A 132 8.04 -19.23 1.06
N GLU A 133 8.43 -20.50 1.20
CA GLU A 133 9.72 -20.99 0.71
C GLU A 133 9.85 -20.91 -0.82
N GLU A 134 8.74 -20.89 -1.55
CA GLU A 134 8.70 -20.77 -3.01
C GLU A 134 8.79 -19.30 -3.51
N LEU A 135 8.72 -18.32 -2.60
CA LEU A 135 8.77 -16.90 -2.95
C LEU A 135 10.19 -16.44 -3.25
N ILE A 136 10.32 -15.63 -4.31
CA ILE A 136 11.59 -15.00 -4.69
C ILE A 136 11.84 -13.80 -3.78
N ASP A 137 12.99 -13.76 -3.12
CA ASP A 137 13.45 -12.58 -2.38
C ASP A 137 14.04 -11.56 -3.35
N VAL A 138 13.45 -10.37 -3.40
CA VAL A 138 13.86 -9.31 -4.32
C VAL A 138 14.89 -8.37 -3.72
N ALA A 139 15.30 -8.54 -2.45
CA ALA A 139 16.16 -7.58 -1.74
C ALA A 139 17.47 -7.24 -2.46
N ASP A 140 18.07 -8.21 -3.18
CA ASP A 140 19.36 -8.03 -3.87
C ASP A 140 19.27 -7.29 -5.21
N VAL A 141 18.10 -7.32 -5.86
CA VAL A 141 17.87 -6.68 -7.17
C VAL A 141 16.93 -5.49 -7.09
N TYR A 142 16.50 -5.16 -5.88
CA TYR A 142 15.53 -4.11 -5.64
C TYR A 142 16.20 -2.73 -5.66
N GLU A 143 15.76 -1.89 -6.59
CA GLU A 143 16.17 -0.49 -6.66
C GLU A 143 15.48 0.31 -5.55
N GLN A 144 16.24 0.73 -4.55
CA GLN A 144 15.71 1.47 -3.42
C GLN A 144 15.28 2.89 -3.82
N TYR A 145 13.97 3.14 -3.84
CA TYR A 145 13.44 4.50 -3.89
C TYR A 145 13.35 5.09 -2.49
N LYS A 146 14.28 5.98 -2.13
CA LYS A 146 14.24 6.74 -0.87
C LYS A 146 13.40 8.00 -1.05
N LYS A 147 12.11 7.94 -0.73
CA LYS A 147 11.28 9.14 -0.60
C LYS A 147 11.36 9.66 0.83
N ILE A 148 11.93 10.85 1.02
CA ILE A 148 11.70 11.64 2.22
C ILE A 148 10.42 12.42 1.96
N ASN A 149 9.32 12.03 2.59
CA ASN A 149 8.06 12.74 2.47
C ASN A 149 8.14 14.07 3.22
N ASN A 150 8.17 15.18 2.48
CA ASN A 150 7.92 16.48 3.07
C ASN A 150 6.39 16.64 3.22
N THR A 151 5.87 16.33 4.41
CA THR A 151 4.44 16.41 4.71
C THR A 151 3.84 17.79 4.47
N GLY A 152 4.64 18.86 4.47
CA GLY A 152 4.18 20.22 4.15
C GLY A 152 3.79 20.44 2.68
N LEU A 153 4.10 19.50 1.79
CA LEU A 153 3.68 19.52 0.37
C LEU A 153 2.45 18.65 0.09
N ALA A 154 1.96 17.90 1.08
CA ALA A 154 0.78 17.06 0.93
C ALA A 154 -0.47 17.94 0.82
N GLU A 155 -1.35 17.61 -0.13
CA GLU A 155 -2.70 18.14 -0.19
C GLU A 155 -3.70 17.04 0.16
N ASP A 156 -4.63 17.35 1.06
CA ASP A 156 -5.78 16.50 1.34
C ASP A 156 -6.68 16.39 0.10
N VAL A 157 -7.27 15.22 -0.10
CA VAL A 157 -8.31 15.02 -1.11
C VAL A 157 -9.64 15.50 -0.54
N ILE A 158 -10.18 16.59 -1.09
CA ILE A 158 -11.47 17.15 -0.65
C ILE A 158 -12.60 16.58 -1.50
N VAL A 159 -13.61 16.02 -0.84
CA VAL A 159 -14.82 15.52 -1.49
C VAL A 159 -15.87 16.63 -1.57
N GLU A 160 -16.25 17.01 -2.79
CA GLU A 160 -17.36 17.93 -3.04
C GLU A 160 -18.65 17.15 -3.34
N SER A 161 -19.80 17.74 -2.98
CA SER A 161 -21.12 17.18 -3.28
C SER A 161 -21.60 17.79 -4.58
N ASP A 162 -22.18 16.95 -5.43
CA ASP A 162 -23.02 17.42 -6.54
C ASP A 162 -24.17 18.32 -6.04
#